data_AF-A0A3M0Y1C1-F1
#
_entry.id   AF-A0A3M0Y1C1-F1
#
_cell.length_a   1.000
_cell.length_b   1.000
_cell.length_c   1.000
_cell.angle_alpha   90.00
_cell.angle_beta   90.00
_cell.angle_gamma   90.00
#
_symmetry.space_group_name_H-M   'P 1'
#
loop_
_entity.id
_entity.type
_entity.pdbx_description
1 polymer ?
#
loop_
_entity_poly.entity_id
_entity_poly.type
_entity_poly.pdbx_seq_one_letter_code
_entity_poly.pdbx_strand_id
1 'polypeptide(L)'
;IDARVRLVDAAQYENRVRNFDFDMIVGGWGQSESPGNEQRNYWTSRAADTPGSRNLAGIKNPAVDALVDMVIAAPTREELIARTRALDRVLLWGHYVIPNWHIRFDRIAYWNKFGLPAHTPRHGTSLNYWWIDPAKERALAERRVQEPQVGEAGGRSPAVKMAVYLGLGVLLVLGFHGLRRYRRQAAE
;
A
#
# COMPACT_ATOMS: atom_id res chain seq x y z
N ILE A 1 11.73 -21.84 -14.91
CA ILE A 1 10.77 -21.65 -13.79
C ILE A 1 9.38 -21.69 -14.41
N ASP A 2 8.54 -22.66 -14.06
CA ASP A 2 7.12 -22.68 -14.41
C ASP A 2 6.33 -22.24 -13.17
N ALA A 3 5.72 -21.06 -13.21
CA ALA A 3 5.01 -20.46 -12.09
C ALA A 3 3.58 -20.14 -12.48
N ARG A 4 2.61 -20.49 -11.62
CA ARG A 4 1.18 -20.29 -11.86
C ARG A 4 0.59 -19.37 -10.81
N VAL A 5 0.05 -18.23 -11.26
CA VAL A 5 -0.66 -17.29 -10.39
C VAL A 5 -2.09 -17.77 -10.20
N ARG A 6 -2.55 -17.84 -8.94
CA ARG A 6 -3.93 -18.20 -8.58
C ARG A 6 -4.57 -17.07 -7.80
N LEU A 7 -5.70 -16.58 -8.30
CA LEU A 7 -6.57 -15.67 -7.56
C LEU A 7 -7.66 -16.51 -6.89
N VAL A 8 -7.83 -16.33 -5.59
CA VAL A 8 -8.82 -17.03 -4.77
C VAL A 8 -9.63 -16.01 -3.97
N ASP A 9 -10.80 -16.40 -3.46
CA ASP A 9 -11.56 -15.55 -2.55
C ASP A 9 -10.86 -15.39 -1.19
N ALA A 10 -11.31 -14.40 -0.41
CA ALA A 10 -10.69 -14.05 0.86
C ALA A 10 -10.72 -15.18 1.90
N ALA A 11 -11.82 -15.94 1.97
CA ALA A 11 -11.94 -17.03 2.95
C ALA A 11 -11.02 -18.20 2.59
N GLN A 12 -10.93 -18.54 1.31
CA GLN A 12 -9.94 -19.51 0.83
C GLN A 12 -8.52 -19.04 1.06
N TYR A 13 -8.18 -17.79 0.75
CA TYR A 13 -6.84 -17.24 0.98
C TYR A 13 -6.45 -17.35 2.46
N GLU A 14 -7.31 -16.89 3.37
CA GLU A 14 -7.08 -16.94 4.80
C GLU A 14 -6.88 -18.37 5.30
N ASN A 15 -7.73 -19.32 4.90
CA ASN A 15 -7.60 -20.72 5.29
C ASN A 15 -6.30 -21.34 4.79
N ARG A 16 -5.89 -21.04 3.55
CA ARG A 16 -4.63 -21.54 2.98
C ARG A 16 -3.42 -20.94 3.69
N VAL A 17 -3.42 -19.63 3.93
CA VAL A 17 -2.33 -18.94 4.64
C VAL A 17 -2.19 -19.44 6.08
N ARG A 18 -3.30 -19.60 6.82
CA ARG A 18 -3.27 -20.12 8.20
C ARG A 18 -2.73 -21.54 8.29
N ASN A 19 -2.95 -22.35 7.26
CA ASN A 19 -2.46 -23.73 7.22
C ASN A 19 -1.12 -23.88 6.48
N PHE A 20 -0.47 -22.77 6.11
CA PHE A 20 0.76 -22.76 5.31
C PHE A 20 0.65 -23.53 3.97
N ASP A 21 -0.55 -23.61 3.39
CA ASP A 21 -0.81 -24.21 2.07
C ASP A 21 -0.57 -23.16 0.96
N PHE A 22 0.69 -22.87 0.69
CA PHE A 22 1.12 -22.03 -0.42
C PHE A 22 2.60 -22.23 -0.75
N ASP A 23 2.96 -22.03 -2.02
CA ASP A 23 4.38 -21.99 -2.43
C ASP A 23 4.96 -20.58 -2.22
N MET A 24 4.21 -19.53 -2.62
CA MET A 24 4.60 -18.14 -2.49
C MET A 24 3.36 -17.25 -2.40
N ILE A 25 3.42 -16.25 -1.52
CA ILE A 25 2.37 -15.24 -1.35
C ILE A 25 2.97 -13.85 -1.29
N VAL A 26 2.13 -12.84 -1.52
CA VAL A 26 2.46 -11.46 -1.16
C VAL A 26 1.98 -11.23 0.26
N GLY A 27 2.93 -11.05 1.17
CA GLY A 27 2.67 -10.81 2.60
C GLY A 27 3.51 -9.67 3.14
N GLY A 28 3.23 -9.28 4.37
CA GLY A 28 4.00 -8.25 5.07
C GLY A 28 3.91 -8.40 6.57
N TRP A 29 4.88 -7.85 7.28
CA TRP A 29 4.92 -7.80 8.73
C TRP A 29 4.87 -6.35 9.17
N GLY A 30 3.89 -6.03 10.03
CA GLY A 30 3.85 -4.72 10.67
C GLY A 30 5.03 -4.61 11.62
N GLN A 31 5.95 -3.70 11.32
CA GLN A 31 7.13 -3.42 12.13
C GLN A 31 6.98 -2.08 12.84
N SER A 32 7.60 -1.98 14.01
CA SER A 32 7.64 -0.76 14.80
C SER A 32 9.07 -0.28 14.98
N GLU A 33 9.22 0.96 15.45
CA GLU A 33 10.51 1.51 15.85
C GLU A 33 11.07 0.88 17.14
N SER A 34 10.28 0.04 17.82
CA SER A 34 10.60 -0.63 19.07
C SER A 34 10.11 -2.09 18.99
N PRO A 35 10.76 -2.94 18.17
CA PRO A 35 10.33 -4.32 18.00
C PRO A 35 10.42 -5.08 19.32
N GLY A 36 9.44 -5.94 19.57
CA GLY A 36 9.27 -6.65 20.83
C GLY A 36 8.65 -8.04 20.69
N ASN A 37 7.65 -8.34 21.51
CA ASN A 37 7.10 -9.69 21.63
C ASN A 37 6.48 -10.24 20.34
N GLU A 38 5.98 -9.37 19.46
CA GLU A 38 5.43 -9.75 18.16
C GLU A 38 6.44 -10.50 17.29
N GLN A 39 7.75 -10.24 17.45
CA GLN A 39 8.81 -10.92 16.70
C GLN A 39 8.80 -12.44 16.94
N ARG A 40 8.32 -12.91 18.09
CA ARG A 40 8.14 -14.36 18.34
C ARG A 40 7.20 -15.00 17.34
N ASN A 41 6.07 -14.34 17.08
CA ASN A 41 5.06 -14.84 16.15
C ASN A 41 5.52 -14.72 14.69
N TYR A 42 6.47 -13.83 14.41
CA TYR A 42 6.94 -13.59 13.04
C TYR A 42 8.04 -14.55 12.62
N TRP A 43 8.99 -14.87 13.49
CA TRP A 43 10.26 -15.47 13.03
C TRP A 43 10.65 -16.78 13.69
N THR A 44 10.01 -17.16 14.81
CA THR A 44 10.52 -18.29 15.60
C THR A 44 10.14 -19.64 15.03
N SER A 45 10.99 -20.64 15.28
CA SER A 45 10.76 -22.03 14.87
C SER A 45 9.43 -22.58 15.38
N ARG A 46 9.06 -22.25 16.62
CA ARG A 46 7.75 -22.63 17.20
C ARG A 46 6.59 -22.02 16.40
N ALA A 47 6.73 -20.78 15.96
CA ALA A 47 5.69 -20.13 15.16
C ALA A 47 5.54 -20.81 13.79
N ALA A 48 6.62 -21.32 13.17
CA ALA A 48 6.52 -22.07 11.91
C ALA A 48 5.67 -23.35 12.04
N ASP A 49 5.59 -23.93 13.23
CA ASP A 49 4.78 -25.12 13.53
C ASP A 49 3.38 -24.80 14.08
N THR A 50 3.03 -23.51 14.19
CA THR A 50 1.75 -23.09 14.76
C THR A 50 0.82 -22.60 13.65
N PRO A 51 -0.25 -23.34 13.31
CA PRO A 51 -1.24 -22.88 12.35
C PRO A 51 -1.80 -21.51 12.72
N GLY A 52 -1.88 -20.62 11.73
CA GLY A 52 -2.32 -19.24 11.89
C GLY A 52 -1.29 -18.28 12.48
N SER A 53 -0.06 -18.73 12.74
CA SER A 53 1.03 -17.83 13.11
C SER A 53 1.39 -16.89 11.97
N ARG A 54 2.25 -15.93 12.28
CA ARG A 54 2.75 -14.95 11.31
C ARG A 54 4.14 -15.32 10.78
N ASN A 55 4.64 -16.52 11.05
CA ASN A 55 5.85 -17.04 10.42
C ASN A 55 5.51 -17.62 9.04
N LEU A 56 5.14 -16.72 8.14
CA LEU A 56 4.70 -17.04 6.78
C LEU A 56 5.80 -17.68 5.93
N ALA A 57 7.07 -17.49 6.30
CA ALA A 57 8.21 -18.08 5.62
C ALA A 57 8.61 -19.44 6.19
N GLY A 58 7.94 -19.94 7.23
CA GLY A 58 8.24 -21.23 7.84
C GLY A 58 9.64 -21.32 8.45
N ILE A 59 10.17 -20.20 8.98
CA ILE A 59 11.55 -20.12 9.49
C ILE A 59 11.71 -21.03 10.69
N LYS A 60 12.66 -21.97 10.60
CA LYS A 60 13.11 -22.83 11.70
C LYS A 60 14.61 -22.74 11.85
N ASN A 61 15.08 -21.75 12.61
CA ASN A 61 16.50 -21.47 12.77
C ASN A 61 16.81 -21.08 14.23
N PRO A 62 17.63 -21.85 14.97
CA PRO A 62 17.92 -21.55 16.37
C PRO A 62 18.67 -20.23 16.56
N ALA A 63 19.43 -19.76 15.57
CA ALA A 63 20.06 -18.44 15.63
C ALA A 63 19.03 -17.32 15.53
N VAL A 64 17.98 -17.49 14.71
CA VAL A 64 16.85 -16.54 14.64
C VAL A 64 16.08 -16.53 15.95
N ASP A 65 15.80 -17.71 16.52
CA ASP A 65 15.13 -17.84 17.82
C ASP A 65 15.87 -17.07 18.92
N ALA A 66 17.20 -17.28 19.03
CA ALA A 66 18.04 -16.60 20.00
C ALA A 66 18.09 -15.07 19.78
N LEU A 67 18.14 -14.62 18.53
CA LEU A 67 18.12 -13.19 18.20
C LEU A 67 16.79 -12.52 18.53
N VAL A 68 15.66 -13.21 18.34
CA VAL A 68 14.35 -12.74 18.78
C VAL A 68 14.30 -12.59 20.31
N ASP A 69 14.80 -13.59 21.05
CA ASP A 69 14.88 -13.51 22.51
C ASP A 69 15.73 -12.33 22.98
N MET A 70 16.88 -12.12 22.32
CA MET A 70 17.74 -10.97 22.60
C MET A 70 17.02 -9.64 22.32
N VAL A 71 16.35 -9.47 21.17
CA VAL A 71 15.60 -8.24 20.86
C VAL A 71 14.59 -7.92 21.96
N ILE A 72 13.83 -8.92 22.41
CA ILE A 72 12.80 -8.76 23.44
C ILE A 72 13.42 -8.40 24.80
N ALA A 73 14.56 -9.00 25.13
CA ALA A 73 15.25 -8.79 26.40
C ALA A 73 16.26 -7.62 26.35
N ALA A 74 16.15 -6.69 25.39
CA ALA A 74 17.06 -5.56 25.28
C ALA A 74 16.86 -4.58 26.46
N PRO A 75 17.89 -4.32 27.29
CA PRO A 75 17.75 -3.47 28.47
C PRO A 75 17.84 -1.97 28.13
N THR A 76 18.44 -1.63 26.99
CA THR A 76 18.67 -0.25 26.55
C THR A 76 18.29 -0.06 25.09
N ARG A 77 18.06 1.20 24.69
CA ARG A 77 17.78 1.55 23.29
C ARG A 77 18.93 1.18 22.36
N GLU A 78 20.16 1.39 22.80
CA GLU A 78 21.35 1.07 22.02
C GLU A 78 21.45 -0.43 21.75
N GLU A 79 21.24 -1.25 22.79
CA GLU A 79 21.22 -2.71 22.64
C GLU A 79 20.05 -3.18 21.78
N LEU A 80 18.87 -2.57 21.91
CA LEU A 80 17.73 -2.91 21.05
C LEU A 80 18.07 -2.66 19.57
N ILE A 81 18.70 -1.52 19.25
CA ILE A 81 19.14 -1.20 17.88
C ILE A 81 20.15 -2.23 17.39
N ALA A 82 21.17 -2.56 18.20
CA ALA A 82 22.20 -3.52 17.81
C ALA A 82 21.63 -4.93 17.57
N ARG A 83 20.80 -5.42 18.49
CA ARG A 83 20.16 -6.75 18.42
C ARG A 83 19.17 -6.83 17.26
N THR A 84 18.40 -5.77 17.01
CA THR A 84 17.49 -5.69 15.85
C THR A 84 18.26 -5.73 14.53
N ARG A 85 19.37 -4.98 14.41
CA ARG A 85 20.24 -5.03 13.22
C ARG A 85 20.85 -6.41 13.01
N ALA A 86 21.21 -7.11 14.08
CA ALA A 86 21.72 -8.48 13.99
C ALA A 86 20.63 -9.45 13.48
N LEU A 87 19.40 -9.36 14.03
CA LEU A 87 18.25 -10.12 13.55
C LEU A 87 17.97 -9.84 12.07
N ASP A 88 17.92 -8.58 11.67
CA ASP A 88 17.69 -8.15 10.28
C ASP A 88 18.72 -8.77 9.31
N ARG A 89 20.01 -8.72 9.64
CA ARG A 89 21.07 -9.33 8.82
C ARG A 89 20.90 -10.83 8.65
N VAL A 90 20.54 -11.55 9.71
CA VAL A 90 20.33 -13.01 9.66
C VAL A 90 19.08 -13.35 8.85
N LEU A 91 17.99 -12.58 9.00
CA LEU A 91 16.77 -12.76 8.21
C LEU A 91 17.02 -12.51 6.72
N LEU A 92 17.75 -11.44 6.38
CA LEU A 92 18.12 -11.12 5.00
C LEU A 92 19.01 -12.22 4.37
N TRP A 93 19.98 -12.74 5.12
CA TRP A 93 20.85 -13.83 4.67
C TRP A 93 20.09 -15.15 4.46
N GLY A 94 18.97 -15.35 5.16
CA GLY A 94 18.12 -16.53 4.99
C GLY A 94 17.30 -16.55 3.70
N HIS A 95 17.28 -15.46 2.92
CA HIS A 95 16.54 -15.34 1.65
C HIS A 95 15.05 -15.73 1.75
N TYR A 96 14.44 -15.51 2.92
CA TYR A 96 13.06 -15.89 3.20
C TYR A 96 12.01 -15.09 2.41
N VAL A 97 12.40 -13.95 1.86
CA VAL A 97 11.51 -13.02 1.16
C VAL A 97 12.20 -12.43 -0.06
N ILE A 98 11.40 -12.04 -1.05
CA ILE A 98 11.81 -11.14 -2.13
C ILE A 98 11.27 -9.75 -1.76
N PRO A 99 12.12 -8.76 -1.41
CA PRO A 99 11.66 -7.43 -1.05
C PRO A 99 10.85 -6.78 -2.18
N ASN A 100 9.77 -6.10 -1.81
CA ASN A 100 8.86 -5.43 -2.73
C ASN A 100 9.01 -3.90 -2.61
N TRP A 101 7.96 -3.14 -2.90
CA TRP A 101 7.94 -1.68 -2.81
C TRP A 101 7.32 -1.15 -1.50
N HIS A 102 7.63 0.09 -1.15
CA HIS A 102 6.96 0.86 -0.10
C HIS A 102 6.79 2.32 -0.54
N ILE A 103 5.84 3.03 0.08
CA ILE A 103 5.63 4.47 -0.15
C ILE A 103 6.37 5.25 0.94
N ARG A 104 7.09 6.32 0.55
CA ARG A 104 7.92 7.15 1.46
C ARG A 104 7.30 8.49 1.85
N PHE A 105 6.03 8.70 1.52
CA PHE A 105 5.33 9.97 1.75
C PHE A 105 3.86 9.72 2.06
N ASP A 106 3.27 10.58 2.86
CA ASP A 106 1.83 10.60 3.11
C ASP A 106 1.14 11.38 1.99
N ARG A 107 0.07 10.82 1.41
CA ARG A 107 -0.76 11.50 0.40
C ARG A 107 -2.08 11.91 1.03
N ILE A 108 -2.26 13.20 1.30
CA ILE A 108 -3.49 13.74 1.91
C ILE A 108 -4.01 14.89 1.04
N ALA A 109 -5.24 14.75 0.58
CA ALA A 109 -6.00 15.83 -0.03
C ALA A 109 -6.95 16.42 1.02
N TYR A 110 -6.93 17.73 1.20
CA TYR A 110 -7.78 18.43 2.15
C TYR A 110 -8.16 19.81 1.65
N TRP A 111 -9.30 20.29 2.13
CA TRP A 111 -9.74 21.66 1.86
C TRP A 111 -8.78 22.65 2.48
N ASN A 112 -8.41 23.71 1.75
CA ASN A 112 -7.54 24.78 2.27
C ASN A 112 -8.28 25.66 3.29
N LYS A 113 -8.61 25.07 4.44
CA LYS A 113 -9.21 25.70 5.63
C LYS A 113 -8.49 25.31 6.93
N PHE A 114 -7.51 24.42 6.84
CA PHE A 114 -6.77 23.94 8.01
C PHE A 114 -5.45 24.69 8.18
N GLY A 115 -5.12 24.96 9.44
CA GLY A 115 -3.76 25.24 9.89
C GLY A 115 -3.03 23.92 10.18
N LEU A 116 -1.72 23.92 9.91
CA LEU A 116 -0.84 22.78 10.15
C LEU A 116 0.32 23.21 11.04
N PRO A 117 0.90 22.31 11.86
CA PRO A 117 2.11 22.60 12.61
C PRO A 117 3.27 23.00 11.67
N ALA A 118 4.11 23.94 12.11
CA ALA A 118 5.29 24.37 11.34
C ALA A 118 6.30 23.24 11.12
N HIS A 119 6.35 22.27 12.04
CA HIS A 119 7.21 21.10 11.96
C HIS A 119 6.36 19.83 11.96
N THR A 120 6.54 18.99 10.94
CA THR A 120 5.94 17.66 10.92
C THR A 120 6.64 16.75 11.93
N PRO A 121 5.90 16.03 12.79
CA PRO A 121 6.48 15.03 13.67
C PRO A 121 7.28 13.96 12.91
N ARG A 122 8.25 13.34 13.58
CA ARG A 122 9.06 12.25 13.00
C ARG A 122 8.22 11.10 12.43
N HIS A 123 7.06 10.82 13.03
CA HIS A 123 6.16 9.73 12.64
C HIS A 123 5.16 10.11 11.52
N GLY A 124 5.36 11.25 10.87
CA GLY A 124 4.48 11.75 9.82
C GLY A 124 3.41 12.70 10.34
N THR A 125 2.51 13.08 9.45
CA THR A 125 1.41 14.01 9.76
C THR A 125 0.29 13.31 10.52
N SER A 126 -0.36 14.03 11.44
CA SER A 126 -1.56 13.56 12.13
C SER A 126 -2.62 14.64 12.12
N LEU A 127 -3.86 14.26 11.80
CA LEU A 127 -5.01 15.17 11.74
C LEU A 127 -5.33 15.79 13.11
N ASN A 128 -4.91 15.14 14.20
CA ASN A 128 -5.09 15.66 15.57
C ASN A 128 -4.26 16.91 15.84
N TYR A 129 -3.22 17.17 15.03
CA TYR A 129 -2.42 18.38 15.13
C TYR A 129 -2.92 19.50 14.22
N TRP A 130 -3.98 19.28 13.46
CA TRP A 130 -4.55 20.26 12.54
C TRP A 130 -5.67 21.00 13.25
N TRP A 131 -5.88 22.26 12.88
CA TRP A 131 -6.98 23.06 13.41
C TRP A 131 -7.65 23.80 12.26
N ILE A 132 -8.89 24.22 12.46
CA ILE A 132 -9.54 25.13 11.51
C ILE A 132 -8.86 26.49 11.65
N ASP A 133 -8.31 26.98 10.55
CA ASP A 133 -7.84 28.35 10.43
C ASP A 133 -9.03 29.22 10.01
N PRO A 134 -9.55 30.11 10.89
CA PRO A 134 -10.76 30.87 10.59
C PRO A 134 -10.63 31.76 9.36
N ALA A 135 -9.43 32.27 9.05
CA ALA A 135 -9.22 33.10 7.87
C ALA A 135 -9.28 32.26 6.59
N LYS A 136 -8.63 31.09 6.58
CA LYS A 136 -8.69 30.17 5.45
C LYS A 136 -10.09 29.60 5.23
N GLU A 137 -10.82 29.31 6.30
CA GLU A 137 -12.20 28.83 6.21
C GLU A 137 -13.13 29.86 5.58
N ARG A 138 -13.05 31.13 6.00
CA ARG A 138 -13.81 32.22 5.34
C ARG A 138 -13.45 32.37 3.87
N ALA A 139 -12.15 32.38 3.53
CA ALA A 139 -11.69 32.47 2.14
C ALA A 139 -12.12 31.26 1.28
N LEU A 140 -12.25 30.08 1.88
CA LEU A 140 -12.82 28.91 1.20
C LEU A 140 -14.31 29.07 0.97
N ALA A 141 -15.07 29.57 1.95
CA ALA A 141 -16.50 29.81 1.83
C ALA A 141 -16.82 30.82 0.72
N GLU A 142 -16.11 31.94 0.67
CA GLU A 142 -16.26 32.98 -0.37
C GLU A 142 -15.98 32.42 -1.77
N ARG A 143 -14.91 31.65 -1.95
CA ARG A 143 -14.58 30.99 -3.23
C ARG A 143 -15.68 30.06 -3.71
N ARG A 144 -16.29 29.29 -2.80
CA ARG A 144 -17.38 28.37 -3.13
C ARG A 144 -18.68 29.07 -3.52
N VAL A 145 -18.90 30.28 -3.02
CA VAL A 145 -20.04 31.13 -3.44
C VAL A 145 -19.80 31.70 -4.85
N GLN A 146 -18.54 31.99 -5.19
CA GLN A 146 -18.16 32.57 -6.48
C GLN A 146 -17.99 31.52 -7.59
N GLU A 147 -17.62 30.28 -7.24
CA GLU A 147 -17.59 29.18 -8.20
C GLU A 147 -19.03 28.85 -8.65
N PRO A 148 -19.28 28.75 -9.98
CA PRO A 148 -20.55 28.23 -10.45
C PRO A 148 -20.69 26.82 -9.87
N GLN A 149 -21.71 26.62 -9.04
CA GLN A 149 -22.07 25.30 -8.55
C GLN A 149 -22.23 24.41 -9.80
N VAL A 150 -21.32 23.45 -9.99
CA VAL A 150 -21.50 22.42 -11.02
C VAL A 150 -22.66 21.58 -10.51
N GLY A 151 -23.87 22.03 -10.81
CA GLY A 151 -25.10 21.30 -10.51
C GLY A 151 -24.99 19.91 -11.12
N GLU A 152 -25.56 18.92 -10.42
CA GLU A 152 -25.78 17.57 -10.94
C GLU A 152 -26.19 17.63 -12.41
N ALA A 153 -25.28 17.25 -13.31
CA ALA A 153 -25.47 17.09 -14.75
C ALA A 153 -26.63 17.90 -15.36
N GLY A 154 -26.65 19.22 -15.15
CA GLY A 154 -27.57 20.15 -15.81
C GLY A 154 -27.12 20.32 -17.26
N GLY A 155 -27.81 19.61 -18.16
CA GLY A 155 -27.59 19.51 -19.60
C GLY A 155 -26.61 20.51 -20.25
N ARG A 156 -25.46 20.00 -20.71
CA ARG A 156 -24.67 20.65 -21.77
C ARG A 156 -25.61 21.06 -22.91
N SER A 157 -25.48 22.30 -23.40
CA SER A 157 -26.18 22.82 -24.58
C SER A 157 -26.19 21.78 -25.72
N PRO A 158 -27.30 21.64 -26.48
CA PRO A 158 -27.42 20.69 -27.58
C PRO A 158 -26.22 20.74 -28.55
N ALA A 159 -25.66 21.93 -28.79
CA ALA A 159 -24.49 22.13 -29.64
C ALA A 159 -23.21 21.49 -29.08
N VAL A 160 -23.00 21.58 -27.76
CA VAL A 160 -21.84 20.98 -27.08
C VAL A 160 -21.96 19.46 -27.03
N LYS A 161 -23.18 18.93 -26.84
CA LYS A 161 -23.43 17.48 -26.96
C LYS A 161 -23.16 16.98 -28.38
N MET A 162 -23.66 17.68 -29.41
CA MET A 162 -23.43 17.36 -30.82
C MET A 162 -21.93 17.34 -31.18
N ALA A 163 -21.17 18.35 -30.73
CA ALA A 163 -19.73 18.41 -31.00
C ALA A 163 -18.95 17.26 -30.35
N VAL A 164 -19.32 16.86 -29.12
CA VAL A 164 -18.70 15.71 -28.44
C VAL A 164 -19.06 14.38 -29.13
N TYR A 165 -20.32 14.19 -29.54
CA TYR A 165 -20.73 12.98 -30.26
C TYR A 165 -20.13 12.88 -31.66
N LEU A 166 -20.01 13.99 -32.39
CA LEU A 166 -19.33 14.03 -33.68
C LEU A 166 -17.83 13.74 -33.54
N GLY A 167 -17.17 14.31 -32.53
CA GLY A 167 -15.75 14.05 -32.26
C GLY A 167 -15.47 12.58 -31.90
N LEU A 168 -16.30 11.98 -31.05
CA LEU A 168 -16.20 10.56 -30.69
C LEU A 168 -16.53 9.63 -31.88
N GLY A 169 -17.50 9.99 -32.71
CA GLY A 169 -17.86 9.24 -33.91
C GLY A 169 -16.72 9.20 -34.94
N VAL A 170 -16.05 10.34 -35.17
CA VAL A 170 -14.89 10.41 -36.08
C VAL A 170 -13.71 9.57 -35.55
N LEU A 171 -13.45 9.60 -34.24
CA LEU A 171 -12.39 8.79 -33.62
C LEU A 171 -12.68 7.28 -33.68
N LEU A 172 -13.94 6.86 -33.54
CA LEU A 172 -14.33 5.46 -33.69
C LEU A 172 -14.23 4.97 -35.14
N VAL A 173 -14.61 5.79 -36.13
CA VAL A 173 -14.52 5.44 -37.55
C VAL A 173 -13.05 5.38 -38.00
N LEU A 174 -12.21 6.33 -37.56
CA LEU A 174 -10.77 6.31 -37.83
C LEU A 174 -10.07 5.16 -37.11
N GLY A 175 -10.43 4.89 -35.85
CA GLY A 175 -9.94 3.74 -35.10
C GLY A 175 -10.32 2.41 -35.74
N PHE A 176 -11.56 2.27 -36.22
CA PHE A 176 -12.02 1.08 -36.93
C PHE A 176 -11.28 0.87 -38.26
N HIS A 177 -11.08 1.92 -39.05
CA HIS A 177 -10.33 1.83 -40.31
C HIS A 177 -8.82 1.58 -40.10
N GLY A 178 -8.23 2.18 -39.06
CA GLY A 178 -6.85 1.93 -38.66
C GLY A 178 -6.63 0.49 -38.22
N LEU A 179 -7.52 -0.05 -37.37
CA LEU A 179 -7.44 -1.44 -36.90
C LEU A 179 -7.65 -2.44 -38.04
N ARG A 180 -8.52 -2.13 -39.01
CA ARG A 180 -8.79 -2.99 -40.17
C ARG A 180 -7.61 -3.01 -41.17
N ARG A 181 -6.90 -1.89 -41.34
CA ARG A 181 -5.65 -1.83 -42.12
C ARG A 181 -4.51 -2.60 -41.44
N TYR A 182 -4.34 -2.42 -40.13
CA TYR A 182 -3.34 -3.14 -39.36
C TYR A 182 -3.53 -4.67 -39.43
N ARG A 183 -4.78 -5.16 -39.29
CA ARG A 183 -5.08 -6.60 -39.40
C ARG A 183 -4.91 -7.18 -40.80
N ARG A 184 -4.97 -6.37 -41.87
CA ARG A 184 -4.63 -6.82 -43.23
C ARG A 184 -3.12 -6.92 -43.46
N GLN A 185 -2.34 -6.01 -42.90
CA GLN A 185 -0.87 -6.02 -43.01
C GLN A 185 -0.21 -7.10 -42.14
N ALA A 186 -0.85 -7.51 -41.03
CA ALA A 186 -0.35 -8.58 -40.15
C ALA A 186 -0.74 -10.00 -40.63
N ALA A 187 -1.40 -10.12 -41.78
CA ALA A 187 -1.85 -11.40 -42.36
C ALA A 187 -1.12 -11.75 -43.68
N GLU A 188 -0.11 -10.96 -44.05
CA GLU A 188 0.90 -11.24 -45.09
C GLU A 188 2.23 -11.59 -44.41
#